data_AF-A0A8T9Q3I1-F1
#
_entry.id   AF-A0A8T9Q3I1-F1
#
_cell.length_a   1.000
_cell.length_b   1.000
_cell.length_c   1.000
_cell.angle_alpha   90.00
_cell.angle_beta   90.00
_cell.angle_gamma   90.00
#
_symmetry.space_group_name_H-M   'P 1'
#
loop_
_entity.id
_entity.type
_entity.pdbx_description
1 polymer ?
#
loop_
_entity_poly.entity_id
_entity_poly.type
_entity_poly.pdbx_seq_one_letter_code
_entity_poly.pdbx_strand_id
1 'polypeptide(L)'
;MGQCLEHLNIVGGHYLPTINRKLKQAQERGTRPSDTVKSGFFGRKLIDAMRQPASEKPLKSPQQYAPSGSRLPRTVVEVFGRQLDELINIVQQARGINANAVRIPNPIIPLLYLRLTDQLEFIVTHLQRHVAQAERVLDNNQK
;
A
#
# COMPACT_ATOMS: atom_id res chain seq x y z
N MET A 1 14.22 11.70 1.93
CA MET A 1 13.07 11.72 0.99
C MET A 1 13.19 10.66 -0.10
N GLY A 2 14.30 10.59 -0.85
CA GLY A 2 14.41 9.63 -1.97
C GLY A 2 14.26 8.17 -1.64
N GLN A 3 14.94 7.77 -0.57
CA GLN A 3 14.85 6.43 -0.01
C GLN A 3 13.42 6.05 0.41
N CYS A 4 12.60 7.02 0.86
CA CYS A 4 11.21 6.77 1.22
C CYS A 4 10.33 6.55 -0.02
N LEU A 5 10.50 7.37 -1.06
CA LEU A 5 9.73 7.22 -2.31
C LEU A 5 10.12 5.94 -3.06
N GLU A 6 11.41 5.59 -3.07
CA GLU A 6 11.87 4.33 -3.65
C GLU A 6 11.29 3.12 -2.91
N HIS A 7 11.26 3.13 -1.57
CA HIS A 7 10.57 2.10 -0.78
C HIS A 7 9.08 1.97 -1.15
N LEU A 8 8.37 3.09 -1.23
CA LEU A 8 6.96 3.12 -1.62
C LEU A 8 6.75 2.54 -3.02
N ASN A 9 7.62 2.87 -3.98
CA ASN A 9 7.57 2.33 -5.33
C ASN A 9 7.78 0.82 -5.38
N ILE A 10 8.72 0.28 -4.59
CA ILE A 10 8.96 -1.17 -4.51
C ILE A 10 7.70 -1.85 -3.95
N VAL A 11 7.16 -1.35 -2.82
CA VAL A 11 5.95 -1.90 -2.20
C VAL A 11 4.77 -1.87 -3.17
N GLY A 12 4.51 -0.74 -3.81
CA GLY A 12 3.44 -0.62 -4.81
C GLY A 12 3.64 -1.55 -6.01
N GLY A 13 4.88 -1.71 -6.48
CA GLY A 13 5.23 -2.61 -7.59
C GLY A 13 4.89 -4.08 -7.32
N HIS A 14 4.88 -4.53 -6.08
CA HIS A 14 4.46 -5.88 -5.71
C HIS A 14 2.93 -6.02 -5.58
N TYR A 15 2.27 -5.02 -4.99
CA TYR A 15 0.84 -5.12 -4.67
C TYR A 15 -0.07 -4.75 -5.86
N LEU A 16 0.18 -3.64 -6.55
CA LEU A 16 -0.76 -3.10 -7.54
C LEU A 16 -1.03 -4.08 -8.70
N PRO A 17 -0.03 -4.75 -9.29
CA PRO A 17 -0.29 -5.74 -10.35
C PRO A 17 -1.11 -6.94 -9.86
N THR A 18 -0.86 -7.36 -8.62
CA THR A 18 -1.59 -8.48 -8.01
C THR A 18 -3.04 -8.10 -7.72
N ILE A 19 -3.28 -6.88 -7.22
CA ILE A 19 -4.62 -6.36 -6.97
C ILE A 19 -5.39 -6.23 -8.28
N ASN A 20 -4.80 -5.61 -9.31
CA ASN A 20 -5.44 -5.45 -10.62
C ASN A 20 -5.88 -6.79 -11.22
N ARG A 21 -5.01 -7.81 -11.17
CA ARG A 21 -5.36 -9.17 -11.62
C ARG A 21 -6.52 -9.77 -10.82
N LYS A 22 -6.51 -9.63 -9.49
CA LYS A 22 -7.59 -10.15 -8.61
C LYS A 22 -8.91 -9.41 -8.82
N LEU A 23 -8.84 -8.12 -9.10
CA LEU A 23 -9.98 -7.27 -9.40
C LEU A 23 -10.63 -7.69 -10.73
N LYS A 24 -9.83 -7.84 -11.78
CA LYS A 24 -10.29 -8.32 -13.09
C LYS A 24 -10.99 -9.69 -12.98
N GLN A 25 -10.39 -10.62 -12.24
CA GLN A 25 -11.01 -11.93 -11.98
C GLN A 25 -12.37 -11.82 -11.27
N ALA A 26 -12.53 -10.86 -10.35
CA ALA A 26 -13.80 -10.66 -9.64
C ALA A 26 -14.87 -10.02 -10.54
N GLN A 27 -14.47 -9.15 -11.47
CA GLN A 27 -15.34 -8.58 -12.50
C GLN A 27 -15.79 -9.65 -13.50
N GLU A 28 -14.85 -10.47 -14.02
CA GLU A 28 -15.13 -11.57 -14.94
C GLU A 28 -16.08 -12.62 -14.34
N ARG A 29 -16.03 -12.82 -13.02
CA ARG A 29 -16.96 -13.69 -12.28
C ARG A 29 -18.34 -13.07 -12.04
N GLY A 30 -18.55 -11.80 -12.41
CA GLY A 30 -19.82 -11.10 -12.21
C GLY A 30 -20.17 -10.85 -10.75
N THR A 31 -19.17 -10.68 -9.87
CA THR A 31 -19.46 -10.36 -8.46
C THR A 31 -20.13 -9.00 -8.35
N ARG A 32 -21.05 -8.85 -7.38
CA ARG A 32 -21.76 -7.60 -7.13
C ARG A 32 -21.18 -6.86 -5.93
N PRO A 33 -21.25 -5.52 -5.89
CA PRO A 33 -20.88 -4.74 -4.72
C PRO A 33 -21.58 -5.24 -3.45
N SER A 34 -20.93 -5.09 -2.30
CA SER A 34 -21.54 -5.35 -1.00
C SER A 34 -21.88 -4.01 -0.34
N ASP A 35 -23.03 -3.94 0.34
CA ASP A 35 -23.46 -2.73 1.05
C ASP A 35 -22.58 -2.37 2.25
N THR A 36 -21.75 -3.31 2.71
CA THR A 36 -20.90 -3.14 3.88
C THR A 36 -19.45 -3.48 3.56
N VAL A 37 -18.52 -2.73 4.13
CA VAL A 37 -17.08 -3.00 4.06
C VAL A 37 -16.70 -3.81 5.29
N LYS A 38 -16.03 -4.96 5.09
CA LYS A 38 -15.57 -5.84 6.15
C LYS A 38 -14.06 -5.78 6.27
N SER A 39 -13.58 -5.82 7.51
CA SER A 39 -12.17 -5.94 7.83
C SER A 39 -11.87 -7.30 8.46
N GLY A 40 -10.70 -7.86 8.19
CA GLY A 40 -10.20 -9.08 8.83
C GLY A 40 -9.36 -8.79 10.06
N PHE A 41 -9.33 -9.73 11.00
CA PHE A 41 -8.54 -9.61 12.23
C PHE A 41 -7.07 -9.25 11.96
N PHE A 42 -6.41 -9.99 11.05
CA PHE A 42 -5.01 -9.73 10.69
C PHE A 42 -4.82 -8.41 9.93
N GLY A 43 -5.74 -8.09 9.00
CA GLY A 43 -5.71 -6.84 8.25
C GLY A 43 -5.82 -5.64 9.18
N ARG A 44 -6.82 -5.68 10.08
CA ARG A 44 -7.03 -4.65 11.10
C ARG A 44 -5.82 -4.46 11.98
N LYS A 45 -5.23 -5.54 12.49
CA LYS A 45 -4.03 -5.50 13.33
C LYS A 45 -2.84 -4.86 12.61
N LEU A 46 -2.62 -5.16 11.33
CA LEU A 46 -1.56 -4.56 10.53
C LEU A 46 -1.80 -3.06 10.27
N ILE A 47 -3.03 -2.68 9.96
CA ILE A 47 -3.43 -1.28 9.75
C ILE A 47 -3.24 -0.48 11.04
N ASP A 48 -3.73 -0.99 12.17
CA ASP A 48 -3.62 -0.32 13.47
C ASP A 48 -2.14 -0.14 13.85
N ALA A 49 -1.28 -1.13 13.59
CA ALA A 49 0.17 -1.00 13.78
C ALA A 49 0.81 0.09 12.91
N MET A 50 0.28 0.35 11.70
CA MET A 50 0.76 1.44 10.84
C MET A 50 0.28 2.82 11.31
N ARG A 51 -0.89 2.91 11.97
CA ARG A 51 -1.45 4.16 12.51
C ARG A 51 -0.74 4.63 13.77
N GLN A 52 -0.22 3.71 14.58
CA GLN A 52 0.56 4.07 15.76
C GLN A 52 1.85 4.80 15.37
N PRO A 53 2.26 5.85 16.11
CA PRO A 53 3.54 6.50 15.85
C PRO A 53 4.67 5.47 15.86
N ALA A 54 5.66 5.64 14.98
CA ALA A 54 6.84 4.78 15.03
C ALA A 54 7.40 4.84 16.46
N SER A 55 7.40 3.71 17.17
CA SER A 55 8.16 3.63 18.42
C SER A 55 9.61 3.98 18.11
N GLU A 56 10.34 4.53 19.08
CA GLU A 56 11.76 4.89 18.96
C GLU A 56 12.64 3.73 18.47
N LYS A 57 12.13 2.48 18.50
CA LYS A 57 12.73 1.34 17.82
C LYS A 57 12.14 1.21 16.40
N PRO A 58 12.87 1.66 15.35
CA PRO A 58 12.44 1.40 13.98
C PRO A 58 12.38 -0.10 13.74
N LEU A 59 11.22 -0.59 13.30
CA LEU A 59 11.13 -1.91 12.69
C LEU A 59 12.04 -1.88 11.45
N LYS A 60 13.05 -2.76 11.41
CA LYS A 60 13.90 -2.90 10.22
C LYS A 60 13.02 -3.30 9.05
N SER A 61 12.99 -2.47 8.01
CA SER A 61 12.36 -2.84 6.74
C SER A 61 13.07 -4.09 6.21
N PRO A 62 12.35 -5.14 5.78
CA PRO A 62 12.99 -6.31 5.18
C PRO A 62 13.88 -5.85 4.02
N GLN A 63 15.09 -6.41 3.92
CA GLN A 63 16.15 -5.90 3.03
C GLN A 63 15.73 -5.85 1.55
N GLN A 64 14.78 -6.69 1.14
CA GLN A 64 14.15 -6.71 -0.19
C GLN A 64 13.35 -5.43 -0.55
N TYR A 65 13.03 -4.59 0.44
CA TYR A 65 12.37 -3.28 0.25
C TYR A 65 13.28 -2.11 0.62
N ALA A 66 14.57 -2.37 0.86
CA ALA A 66 15.52 -1.31 1.19
C ALA A 66 15.85 -0.50 -0.08
N PRO A 67 15.85 0.83 0.01
CA PRO A 67 16.23 1.69 -1.10
C PRO A 67 17.72 1.53 -1.46
N SER A 68 18.05 1.68 -2.74
CA SER A 68 19.41 1.46 -3.28
C SER A 68 20.45 2.51 -2.86
N GLY A 69 19.99 3.60 -2.25
CA GLY A 69 20.86 4.66 -1.73
C GLY A 69 21.32 5.69 -2.77
N SER A 70 20.83 5.62 -4.01
CA SER A 70 21.20 6.56 -5.08
C SER A 70 20.43 7.90 -5.00
N ARG A 71 21.01 8.98 -5.56
CA ARG A 71 20.34 10.26 -5.78
C ARG A 71 19.01 10.00 -6.50
N LEU A 72 17.90 10.51 -5.95
CA LEU A 72 16.54 10.46 -6.55
C LEU A 72 16.62 10.79 -8.05
N PRO A 73 16.57 9.79 -8.93
CA PRO A 73 16.43 10.09 -10.33
C PRO A 73 14.99 10.59 -10.53
N ARG A 74 14.78 11.51 -11.47
CA ARG A 74 13.46 12.04 -11.85
C ARG A 74 12.41 10.92 -12.03
N THR A 75 12.89 9.75 -12.47
CA THR A 75 12.13 8.52 -12.65
C THR A 75 11.43 8.01 -11.39
N VAL A 76 11.97 8.20 -10.19
CA VAL A 76 11.35 7.69 -8.94
C VAL A 76 10.07 8.45 -8.60
N VAL A 77 10.07 9.78 -8.78
CA VAL A 77 8.86 10.60 -8.58
C VAL A 77 7.82 10.29 -9.65
N GLU A 78 8.24 10.13 -10.91
CA GLU A 78 7.36 9.77 -12.02
C GLU A 78 6.74 8.36 -11.85
N VAL A 79 7.50 7.38 -11.34
CA VAL A 79 6.97 6.05 -10.99
C VAL A 79 5.98 6.16 -9.85
N PHE A 80 6.29 6.95 -8.82
CA PHE A 80 5.39 7.14 -7.68
C PHE A 80 4.06 7.75 -8.11
N GLY A 81 4.09 8.81 -8.93
CA GLY A 81 2.88 9.41 -9.49
C GLY A 81 2.03 8.42 -10.25
N ARG A 82 2.63 7.61 -11.15
CA ARG A 82 1.91 6.55 -11.88
C ARG A 82 1.29 5.51 -10.96
N GLN A 83 1.97 5.12 -9.89
CA GLN A 83 1.42 4.17 -8.91
C GLN A 83 0.26 4.77 -8.11
N LEU A 84 0.27 6.08 -7.82
CA LEU A 84 -0.88 6.76 -7.22
C LEU A 84 -2.09 6.76 -8.16
N ASP A 85 -1.89 7.07 -9.44
CA ASP A 85 -2.94 7.02 -10.45
C ASP A 85 -3.54 5.61 -10.58
N GLU A 86 -2.68 4.59 -10.60
CA GLU A 86 -3.10 3.18 -10.63
C GLU A 86 -3.89 2.80 -9.36
N LEU A 87 -3.45 3.25 -8.19
CA LEU A 87 -4.17 3.01 -6.93
C LEU A 87 -5.55 3.67 -6.93
N ILE A 88 -5.67 4.90 -7.42
CA ILE A 88 -6.96 5.60 -7.57
C ILE A 88 -7.89 4.80 -8.48
N ASN A 89 -7.39 4.36 -9.64
CA ASN A 89 -8.15 3.54 -10.58
C ASN A 89 -8.61 2.21 -9.95
N ILE A 90 -7.74 1.53 -9.21
CA ILE A 90 -8.08 0.31 -8.46
C ILE A 90 -9.20 0.58 -7.46
N VAL A 91 -9.12 1.67 -6.69
CA VAL A 91 -10.16 2.03 -5.71
C VAL A 91 -11.50 2.29 -6.40
N GLN A 92 -11.50 2.98 -7.55
CA GLN A 92 -12.72 3.22 -8.33
C GLN A 92 -13.33 1.92 -8.83
N GLN A 93 -12.53 1.03 -9.41
CA GLN A 93 -13.02 -0.25 -9.92
C GLN A 93 -13.48 -1.20 -8.80
N ALA A 94 -12.84 -1.15 -7.63
CA ALA A 94 -13.20 -1.98 -6.49
C ALA A 94 -14.63 -1.73 -5.99
N ARG A 95 -15.20 -0.54 -6.26
CA ARG A 95 -16.59 -0.19 -5.94
C ARG A 95 -17.60 -1.02 -6.74
N GLY A 96 -17.20 -1.56 -7.89
CA GLY A 96 -18.06 -2.36 -8.79
C GLY A 96 -18.14 -3.84 -8.45
N ILE A 97 -17.42 -4.32 -7.41
CA ILE A 97 -17.30 -5.74 -7.08
C ILE A 97 -17.49 -6.00 -5.59
N ASN A 98 -17.65 -7.26 -5.19
CA ASN A 98 -17.60 -7.64 -3.78
C ASN A 98 -16.15 -7.61 -3.24
N ALA A 99 -15.67 -6.43 -2.85
CA ALA A 99 -14.30 -6.28 -2.33
C ALA A 99 -14.02 -7.11 -1.05
N ASN A 100 -15.06 -7.49 -0.28
CA ASN A 100 -14.91 -8.34 0.90
C ASN A 100 -14.52 -9.78 0.54
N ALA A 101 -14.88 -10.24 -0.66
CA ALA A 101 -14.63 -11.60 -1.14
C ALA A 101 -13.27 -11.74 -1.82
N VAL A 102 -12.69 -10.64 -2.31
CA VAL A 102 -11.38 -10.65 -2.97
C VAL A 102 -10.27 -10.80 -1.94
N ARG A 103 -9.38 -11.77 -2.17
CA ARG A 103 -8.23 -12.06 -1.30
C ARG A 103 -6.92 -11.73 -1.99
N ILE A 104 -6.13 -10.86 -1.36
CA ILE A 104 -4.82 -10.42 -1.83
C ILE A 104 -3.73 -11.13 -1.01
N PRO A 105 -2.84 -11.91 -1.64
CA PRO A 105 -1.70 -12.51 -0.94
C PRO A 105 -0.74 -11.43 -0.45
N ASN A 106 -0.20 -11.62 0.75
CA ASN A 106 0.87 -10.80 1.28
C ASN A 106 2.22 -11.26 0.66
N PRO A 107 3.03 -10.37 0.06
CA PRO A 107 4.30 -10.72 -0.54
C PRO A 107 5.40 -11.05 0.48
N ILE A 108 5.25 -10.66 1.75
CA ILE A 108 6.26 -10.81 2.81
C ILE A 108 5.93 -12.00 3.72
N ILE A 109 4.67 -12.15 4.08
CA ILE A 109 4.20 -13.16 5.02
C ILE A 109 3.51 -14.26 4.21
N PRO A 110 4.18 -15.40 3.97
CA PRO A 110 3.57 -16.52 3.26
C PRO A 110 2.25 -16.95 3.92
N LEU A 111 1.30 -17.41 3.09
CA LEU A 111 -0.02 -17.87 3.52
C LEU A 111 -0.93 -16.81 4.16
N LEU A 112 -0.48 -15.56 4.30
CA LEU A 112 -1.35 -14.47 4.73
C LEU A 112 -2.09 -13.88 3.53
N TYR A 113 -3.42 -13.93 3.59
CA TYR A 113 -4.29 -13.33 2.58
C TYR A 113 -5.22 -12.30 3.23
N LEU A 114 -5.06 -11.04 2.84
CA LEU A 114 -5.91 -9.96 3.30
C LEU A 114 -7.11 -9.80 2.37
N ARG A 115 -8.22 -9.26 2.90
CA ARG A 115 -9.31 -8.80 2.04
C ARG A 115 -8.82 -7.62 1.20
N LEU A 116 -9.39 -7.42 0.02
CA LEU A 116 -9.05 -6.24 -0.79
C LEU A 116 -9.31 -4.94 -0.01
N THR A 117 -10.37 -4.90 0.79
CA THR A 117 -10.69 -3.77 1.69
C THR A 117 -9.55 -3.47 2.66
N ASP A 118 -9.06 -4.49 3.39
CA ASP A 118 -7.92 -4.36 4.31
C ASP A 118 -6.64 -3.97 3.58
N GLN A 119 -6.39 -4.55 2.41
CA GLN A 119 -5.18 -4.30 1.64
C GLN A 119 -5.12 -2.85 1.13
N LEU A 120 -6.24 -2.30 0.66
CA LEU A 120 -6.32 -0.92 0.20
C LEU A 120 -6.13 0.05 1.38
N GLU A 121 -6.80 -0.19 2.51
CA GLU A 121 -6.62 0.63 3.71
C GLU A 121 -5.17 0.59 4.21
N PHE A 122 -4.53 -0.59 4.19
CA PHE A 122 -3.13 -0.73 4.53
C PHE A 122 -2.21 0.10 3.62
N ILE A 123 -2.39 0.03 2.29
CA ILE A 123 -1.57 0.79 1.33
C ILE A 123 -1.74 2.30 1.57
N VAL A 124 -2.98 2.78 1.72
CA VAL A 124 -3.24 4.21 1.97
C VAL A 124 -2.63 4.66 3.30
N THR A 125 -2.81 3.88 4.37
CA THR A 125 -2.24 4.19 5.69
C THR A 125 -0.71 4.20 5.65
N HIS A 126 -0.10 3.26 4.91
CA HIS A 126 1.35 3.18 4.71
C HIS A 126 1.89 4.41 3.95
N LEU A 127 1.20 4.82 2.88
CA LEU A 127 1.52 6.04 2.13
C LEU A 127 1.46 7.28 3.03
N GLN A 128 0.35 7.46 3.75
CA GLN A 128 0.16 8.59 4.67
C GLN A 128 1.26 8.66 5.73
N ARG A 129 1.63 7.52 6.33
CA ARG A 129 2.71 7.44 7.32
C ARG A 129 4.04 7.92 6.73
N HIS A 130 4.39 7.50 5.52
CA HIS A 130 5.65 7.88 4.88
C HIS A 130 5.66 9.34 4.40
N VAL A 131 4.53 9.87 3.93
CA VAL A 131 4.40 11.30 3.60
C VAL A 131 4.60 12.14 4.87
N ALA A 132 3.92 11.79 5.98
CA ALA A 132 4.07 12.50 7.25
C ALA A 132 5.51 12.43 7.80
N GLN A 133 6.22 11.30 7.61
CA GLN A 133 7.64 11.20 7.95
C GLN A 133 8.50 12.14 7.10
N ALA A 134 8.19 12.25 5.80
CA ALA A 134 8.93 13.11 4.89
C ALA A 134 8.71 14.61 5.19
N GLU A 135 7.48 15.01 5.50
CA GLU A 135 7.12 16.38 5.91
C GLU A 135 7.89 16.79 7.18
N ARG A 136 7.90 15.95 8.23
CA ARG A 136 8.67 16.25 9.46
C ARG A 136 10.17 16.44 9.22
N VAL A 137 10.74 15.68 8.29
CA VAL A 137 12.16 15.83 7.94
C VAL A 137 12.39 17.16 7.20
N LEU A 138 11.45 17.62 6.37
CA LEU A 138 11.55 18.94 5.73
C LEU A 138 11.45 20.06 6.75
N ASP A 139 10.46 20.02 7.63
CA ASP A 139 10.24 21.05 8.66
C ASP A 139 11.45 21.18 9.60
N ASN A 140 12.09 20.07 9.96
CA ASN A 140 13.29 20.06 10.80
C ASN A 140 14.56 20.53 10.07
N ASN A 141 14.62 20.46 8.74
CA ASN A 141 15.75 20.97 7.95
C ASN A 141 15.61 22.45 7.58
N GLN A 142 14.45 23.08 7.88
CA GLN A 142 14.20 24.50 7.67
C GLN A 142 14.38 25.36 8.95
N LYS A 143 14.71 24.73 10.08
CA LYS A 143 15.10 25.39 11.33
C LYS A 143 16.62 25.41 11.46
#